data_AF-A0A975W839-F1
#
_entry.id   AF-A0A975W839-F1
#
_cell.length_a   1.000
_cell.length_b   1.000
_cell.length_c   1.000
_cell.angle_alpha   90.00
_cell.angle_beta   90.00
_cell.angle_gamma   90.00
#
_symmetry.space_group_name_H-M   'P 1'
#
loop_
_entity.id
_entity.type
_entity.pdbx_description
1 polymer ?
#
loop_
_entity_poly.entity_id
_entity_poly.type
_entity_poly.pdbx_seq_one_letter_code
_entity_poly.pdbx_strand_id
1 'polypeptide(L)'
;MTPEEKEAFDLASEVVSRAEREWWPFLNLCPYVLETGEPRSGFQPLLHLTQLPPEVSSLTRCNSIELRGTKISDLTPLASLKQLKDVQFEGIPACEQDSELSAIAKVPNPSARTKALLDWLSEKADPDPPELLQKGPQFHIGDNPPISLIDPLMSSSDDSDQNVLLSHIRTKAEDLNQIANLAGNAAPRLPRAVERYLQVVSSEAPEIGARAVWSHANTLESILEIHENAIKRDRPNDELPPSVASCLSDLLETHRVWFLGHPGAREVEARASHHRRRAEPKRLYDAAVGVVNAATKSSVVSDQATAPARVNIETASENTPSGVAALGEIEDWTWNFIASIARKTWSIASAPPGGFLVHTVGGLYLTQFVIANEVALKLYATEFMANGPIWWDAMLAMHRRIIAYHENETGNG
;
A
#
# COMPACT_ATOMS: atom_id res chain seq x y z
N MET A 1 -10.93 31.33 -7.43
CA MET A 1 -10.62 32.12 -6.22
C MET A 1 -10.51 33.58 -6.61
N THR A 2 -11.31 34.46 -6.03
CA THR A 2 -11.21 35.92 -6.23
C THR A 2 -9.98 36.49 -5.51
N PRO A 3 -9.53 37.73 -5.82
CA PRO A 3 -8.44 38.37 -5.09
C PRO A 3 -8.67 38.42 -3.57
N GLU A 4 -9.89 38.70 -3.13
CA GLU A 4 -10.28 38.79 -1.72
C GLU A 4 -10.28 37.40 -1.04
N GLU A 5 -10.74 36.36 -1.74
CA GLU A 5 -10.66 34.99 -1.23
C GLU A 5 -9.21 34.52 -1.09
N LYS A 6 -8.33 34.94 -2.00
CA LYS A 6 -6.90 34.63 -1.93
C LYS A 6 -6.24 35.34 -0.75
N GLU A 7 -6.50 36.64 -0.57
CA GLU A 7 -5.99 37.39 0.59
C GLU A 7 -6.47 36.78 1.92
N ALA A 8 -7.74 36.38 1.99
CA ALA A 8 -8.30 35.68 3.14
C ALA A 8 -7.59 34.35 3.43
N PHE A 9 -7.34 33.55 2.38
CA PHE A 9 -6.67 32.28 2.47
C PHE A 9 -5.20 32.41 2.90
N ASP A 10 -4.48 33.39 2.34
CA ASP A 10 -3.08 33.67 2.69
C ASP A 10 -2.97 34.11 4.16
N LEU A 11 -3.88 34.99 4.62
CA LEU A 11 -3.95 35.39 6.03
C LEU A 11 -4.28 34.20 6.96
N ALA A 12 -5.27 33.38 6.60
CA ALA A 12 -5.61 32.18 7.37
C ALA A 12 -4.42 31.21 7.45
N SER A 13 -3.70 31.00 6.35
CA SER A 13 -2.53 30.13 6.27
C SER A 13 -1.39 30.64 7.16
N GLU A 14 -1.16 31.95 7.19
CA GLU A 14 -0.17 32.57 8.09
C GLU A 14 -0.55 32.36 9.57
N VAL A 15 -1.82 32.60 9.93
CA VAL A 15 -2.32 32.42 11.30
C VAL A 15 -2.19 30.96 11.74
N VAL A 16 -2.55 30.00 10.87
CA VAL A 16 -2.43 28.56 11.14
C VAL A 16 -0.97 28.14 11.30
N SER A 17 -0.11 28.56 10.38
CA SER A 17 1.34 28.27 10.44
C SER A 17 1.97 28.83 11.72
N ARG A 18 1.51 30.01 12.16
CA ARG A 18 1.97 30.61 13.42
C ARG A 18 1.46 29.85 14.63
N ALA A 19 0.18 29.47 14.64
CA ALA A 19 -0.42 28.67 15.70
C ALA A 19 0.30 27.33 15.87
N GLU A 20 0.70 26.69 14.77
CA GLU A 20 1.50 25.47 14.79
C GLU A 20 2.88 25.72 15.42
N ARG A 21 3.62 26.71 14.91
CA ARG A 21 4.99 27.00 15.33
C ARG A 21 5.11 27.42 16.79
N GLU A 22 4.10 28.13 17.28
CA GLU A 22 4.02 28.65 18.65
C GLU A 22 3.17 27.76 19.58
N TRP A 23 2.68 26.62 19.10
CA TRP A 23 1.91 25.65 19.88
C TRP A 23 0.66 26.23 20.56
N TRP A 24 -0.09 27.05 19.84
CA TRP A 24 -1.29 27.67 20.39
C TRP A 24 -2.35 26.62 20.74
N PRO A 25 -2.98 26.69 21.92
CA PRO A 25 -4.07 25.80 22.29
C PRO A 25 -5.39 26.15 21.59
N PHE A 26 -5.46 27.33 20.96
CA PHE A 26 -6.66 27.89 20.34
C PHE A 26 -6.33 28.55 19.01
N LEU A 27 -7.19 28.34 18.01
CA LEU A 27 -7.13 28.99 16.69
C LEU A 27 -8.42 29.78 16.46
N ASN A 28 -8.28 31.08 16.21
CA ASN A 28 -9.41 31.96 15.90
C ASN A 28 -9.33 32.49 14.48
N LEU A 29 -10.24 32.04 13.63
CA LEU A 29 -10.43 32.54 12.28
C LEU A 29 -11.74 33.34 12.13
N CYS A 30 -12.45 33.62 13.23
CA CYS A 30 -13.62 34.49 13.19
C CYS A 30 -13.17 35.95 12.90
N PRO A 31 -13.76 36.60 11.87
CA PRO A 31 -13.43 37.98 11.53
C PRO A 31 -14.00 38.99 12.52
N TYR A 32 -14.87 38.57 13.45
CA TYR A 32 -15.56 39.45 14.39
C TYR A 32 -15.03 39.34 15.82
N VAL A 33 -15.15 40.43 16.58
CA VAL A 33 -14.99 40.42 18.04
C VAL A 33 -16.27 39.84 18.64
N LEU A 34 -16.15 38.73 19.37
CA LEU A 34 -17.31 37.96 19.89
C LEU A 34 -18.24 38.78 20.81
N GLU A 35 -17.70 39.78 21.50
CA GLU A 35 -18.44 40.62 22.45
C GLU A 35 -19.27 41.71 21.77
N THR A 36 -18.78 42.25 20.64
CA THR A 36 -19.36 43.44 19.99
C THR A 36 -19.96 43.16 18.61
N GLY A 37 -19.57 42.06 17.96
CA GLY A 37 -19.93 41.75 16.58
C GLY A 37 -19.21 42.61 15.53
N GLU A 38 -18.31 43.50 15.96
CA GLU A 38 -17.55 44.37 15.05
C GLU A 38 -16.39 43.62 14.38
N PRO A 39 -16.04 43.93 13.12
CA PRO A 39 -14.89 43.35 12.46
C PRO A 39 -13.60 43.62 13.23
N ARG A 40 -12.87 42.55 13.56
CA ARG A 40 -11.59 42.62 14.27
C ARG A 40 -10.52 43.20 13.34
N SER A 41 -9.85 44.25 13.80
CA SER A 41 -8.74 44.90 13.07
C SER A 41 -7.69 43.88 12.62
N GLY A 42 -7.41 43.84 11.32
CA GLY A 42 -6.46 42.93 10.68
C GLY A 42 -7.04 41.57 10.30
N PHE A 43 -8.29 41.27 10.66
CA PHE A 43 -8.97 40.00 10.37
C PHE A 43 -10.15 40.18 9.41
N GLN A 44 -10.38 41.40 8.91
CA GLN A 44 -11.41 41.70 7.91
C GLN A 44 -11.34 40.80 6.66
N PRO A 45 -10.14 40.44 6.12
CA PRO A 45 -10.09 39.55 4.96
C PRO A 45 -10.77 38.21 5.19
N LEU A 46 -10.79 37.69 6.43
CA LEU A 46 -11.41 36.38 6.73
C LEU A 46 -12.93 36.35 6.51
N LEU A 47 -13.60 37.49 6.31
CA LEU A 47 -14.98 37.57 5.81
C LEU A 47 -15.14 36.90 4.43
N HIS A 48 -14.04 36.75 3.69
CA HIS A 48 -13.98 36.13 2.37
C HIS A 48 -13.34 34.74 2.42
N LEU A 49 -13.05 34.18 3.60
CA LEU A 49 -12.44 32.87 3.73
C LEU A 49 -13.46 31.77 3.36
N THR A 50 -13.27 31.14 2.20
CA THR A 50 -14.16 30.09 1.67
C THR A 50 -13.68 28.66 1.89
N GLN A 51 -12.40 28.49 2.22
CA GLN A 51 -11.77 27.19 2.45
C GLN A 51 -10.76 27.27 3.60
N LEU A 52 -10.64 26.19 4.37
CA LEU A 52 -9.59 26.08 5.40
C LEU A 52 -8.24 25.77 4.74
N PRO A 53 -7.12 26.36 5.22
CA PRO A 53 -5.79 25.90 4.85
C PRO A 53 -5.58 24.43 5.24
N PRO A 54 -5.01 23.58 4.37
CA PRO A 54 -4.78 22.15 4.69
C PRO A 54 -3.86 21.95 5.89
N GLU A 55 -2.97 22.92 6.18
CA GLU A 55 -2.08 22.96 7.33
C GLU A 55 -2.84 22.95 8.67
N VAL A 56 -4.14 23.25 8.69
CA VAL A 56 -4.95 23.13 9.92
C VAL A 56 -4.85 21.72 10.52
N SER A 57 -4.67 20.71 9.67
CA SER A 57 -4.51 19.31 10.08
C SER A 57 -3.26 19.02 10.92
N SER A 58 -2.22 19.87 10.89
CA SER A 58 -0.96 19.70 11.64
C SER A 58 -1.02 20.23 13.07
N LEU A 59 -2.13 20.88 13.48
CA LEU A 59 -2.29 21.54 14.76
C LEU A 59 -2.50 20.57 15.94
N THR A 60 -1.51 19.71 16.20
CA THR A 60 -1.53 18.64 17.22
C THR A 60 -1.78 19.10 18.66
N ARG A 61 -1.63 20.40 18.95
CA ARG A 61 -1.85 20.99 20.29
C ARG A 61 -3.07 21.90 20.37
N CYS A 62 -3.68 22.23 19.24
CA CYS A 62 -4.89 23.05 19.21
C CYS A 62 -6.06 22.20 19.71
N ASN A 63 -6.77 22.71 20.72
CA ASN A 63 -7.94 22.07 21.31
C ASN A 63 -9.22 22.90 21.15
N SER A 64 -9.14 24.12 20.62
CA SER A 64 -10.31 24.92 20.33
C SER A 64 -10.17 25.71 19.03
N ILE A 65 -11.20 25.68 18.18
CA ILE A 65 -11.23 26.36 16.88
C ILE A 65 -12.51 27.20 16.75
N GLU A 66 -12.37 28.44 16.29
CA GLU A 66 -13.48 29.37 16.05
C GLU A 66 -13.52 29.79 14.57
N LEU A 67 -14.63 29.48 13.90
CA LEU A 67 -14.84 29.68 12.45
C LEU A 67 -16.07 30.54 12.13
N ARG A 68 -16.83 31.01 13.12
CA ARG A 68 -18.06 31.79 12.87
C ARG A 68 -17.75 33.03 12.03
N GLY A 69 -18.70 33.40 11.17
CA GLY A 69 -18.58 34.60 10.32
C GLY A 69 -17.67 34.44 9.09
N THR A 70 -17.11 33.26 8.85
CA THR A 70 -16.41 32.91 7.61
C THR A 70 -17.39 32.39 6.55
N LYS A 71 -16.90 32.14 5.33
CA LYS A 71 -17.66 31.56 4.22
C LYS A 71 -17.27 30.11 3.93
N ILE A 72 -16.74 29.41 4.92
CA ILE A 72 -16.27 28.04 4.79
C ILE A 72 -17.45 27.11 4.49
N SER A 73 -17.31 26.32 3.42
CA SER A 73 -18.30 25.31 3.00
C SER A 73 -17.85 23.87 3.28
N ASP A 74 -16.56 23.66 3.54
CA ASP A 74 -15.98 22.34 3.81
C ASP A 74 -15.22 22.32 5.14
N LEU A 75 -15.62 21.40 6.02
CA LEU A 75 -15.02 21.18 7.35
C LEU A 75 -14.13 19.92 7.41
N THR A 76 -14.00 19.20 6.30
CA THR A 76 -13.18 17.97 6.19
C THR A 76 -11.73 18.14 6.69
N PRO A 77 -11.05 19.29 6.48
CA PRO A 77 -9.70 19.51 7.01
C PRO A 77 -9.57 19.38 8.55
N LEU A 78 -10.68 19.41 9.29
CA LEU A 78 -10.69 19.24 10.75
C LEU A 78 -10.68 17.76 11.20
N ALA A 79 -10.90 16.80 10.28
CA ALA A 79 -11.13 15.39 10.62
C ALA A 79 -9.95 14.72 11.37
N SER A 80 -8.72 15.18 11.13
CA SER A 80 -7.51 14.65 11.77
C SER A 80 -7.27 15.16 13.20
N LEU A 81 -7.98 16.21 13.63
CA LEU A 81 -7.77 16.88 14.92
C LEU A 81 -8.46 16.15 16.07
N LYS A 82 -8.00 14.94 16.40
CA LYS A 82 -8.62 14.08 17.43
C LYS A 82 -8.56 14.67 18.86
N GLN A 83 -7.67 15.63 19.11
CA GLN A 83 -7.56 16.33 20.39
C GLN A 83 -8.50 17.54 20.54
N LEU A 84 -9.31 17.86 19.52
CA LEU A 84 -10.20 19.01 19.54
C LEU A 84 -11.29 18.84 20.63
N LYS A 85 -11.47 19.87 21.45
CA LYS A 85 -12.43 19.89 22.57
C LYS A 85 -13.58 20.88 22.36
N ASP A 86 -13.33 21.94 21.59
CA ASP A 86 -14.32 22.92 21.20
C ASP A 86 -14.15 23.33 19.74
N VAL A 87 -15.24 23.39 19.01
CA VAL A 87 -15.29 23.93 17.65
C VAL A 87 -16.56 24.75 17.50
N GLN A 88 -16.42 25.96 16.98
CA GLN A 88 -17.53 26.89 16.73
C GLN A 88 -17.60 27.15 15.23
N PHE A 89 -18.69 26.73 14.61
CA PHE A 89 -18.87 26.81 13.16
C PHE A 89 -20.33 27.14 12.79
N GLU A 90 -21.10 27.66 13.73
CA GLU A 90 -22.47 28.08 13.48
C GLU A 90 -22.55 29.21 12.45
N GLY A 91 -23.54 29.14 11.55
CA GLY A 91 -23.82 30.22 10.60
C GLY A 91 -22.80 30.34 9.46
N ILE A 92 -22.00 29.31 9.21
CA ILE A 92 -21.17 29.22 8.00
C ILE A 92 -21.91 28.44 6.91
N PRO A 93 -21.55 28.61 5.61
CA PRO A 93 -22.17 27.89 4.50
C PRO A 93 -22.23 26.37 4.65
N ALA A 94 -21.25 25.72 5.30
CA ALA A 94 -21.29 24.28 5.56
C ALA A 94 -22.56 23.85 6.33
N CYS A 95 -23.04 24.67 7.28
CA CYS A 95 -24.27 24.40 8.04
C CYS A 95 -25.56 24.70 7.25
N GLU A 96 -25.48 25.51 6.20
CA GLU A 96 -26.61 25.80 5.32
C GLU A 96 -26.80 24.69 4.28
N GLN A 97 -25.68 24.09 3.88
CA GLN A 97 -25.63 23.05 2.84
C GLN A 97 -25.97 21.65 3.39
N ASP A 98 -25.74 21.40 4.68
CA ASP A 98 -26.00 20.11 5.33
C ASP A 98 -26.85 20.28 6.60
N SER A 99 -28.03 19.65 6.61
CA SER A 99 -28.98 19.75 7.72
C SER A 99 -28.49 19.09 9.01
N GLU A 100 -27.64 18.06 8.90
CA GLU A 100 -27.05 17.37 10.04
C GLU A 100 -25.95 18.22 10.67
N LEU A 101 -25.06 18.81 9.87
CA LEU A 101 -24.09 19.81 10.35
C LEU A 101 -24.78 21.00 11.03
N SER A 102 -25.91 21.48 10.46
CA SER A 102 -26.72 22.53 11.07
C SER A 102 -27.22 22.16 12.47
N ALA A 103 -27.62 20.89 12.65
CA ALA A 103 -28.07 20.39 13.95
C ALA A 103 -26.90 20.25 14.93
N ILE A 104 -25.75 19.73 14.47
CA ILE A 104 -24.53 19.60 15.27
C ILE A 104 -24.06 20.98 15.75
N ALA A 105 -24.01 21.98 14.86
CA ALA A 105 -23.56 23.34 15.19
C ALA A 105 -24.34 23.97 16.37
N LYS A 106 -25.63 23.63 16.49
CA LYS A 106 -26.54 24.16 17.52
C LYS A 106 -26.47 23.41 18.86
N VAL A 107 -25.68 22.35 18.97
CA VAL A 107 -25.50 21.62 20.24
C VAL A 107 -24.87 22.55 21.27
N PRO A 108 -25.52 22.84 22.42
CA PRO A 108 -25.03 23.85 23.36
C PRO A 108 -23.73 23.47 24.06
N ASN A 109 -23.54 22.17 24.34
CA ASN A 109 -22.35 21.69 25.03
C ASN A 109 -21.17 21.60 24.04
N PRO A 110 -20.07 22.34 24.26
CA PRO A 110 -18.94 22.36 23.33
C PRO A 110 -18.30 21.01 23.05
N SER A 111 -18.12 20.19 24.09
CA SER A 111 -17.51 18.87 23.95
C SER A 111 -18.44 17.89 23.23
N ALA A 112 -19.75 17.97 23.48
CA ALA A 112 -20.73 17.15 22.76
C ALA A 112 -20.84 17.56 21.29
N ARG A 113 -20.83 18.87 21.00
CA ARG A 113 -20.81 19.41 19.62
C ARG A 113 -19.57 18.95 18.87
N THR A 114 -18.40 19.13 19.48
CA THR A 114 -17.12 18.74 18.86
C THR A 114 -17.05 17.25 18.61
N LYS A 115 -17.49 16.44 19.56
CA LYS A 115 -17.59 14.99 19.36
C LYS A 115 -18.52 14.64 18.21
N ALA A 116 -19.74 15.19 18.19
CA ALA A 116 -20.69 14.92 17.11
C ALA A 116 -20.18 15.39 15.74
N LEU A 117 -19.45 16.51 15.67
CA LEU A 117 -18.78 16.93 14.44
C LEU A 117 -17.70 15.93 14.03
N LEU A 118 -16.84 15.48 14.96
CA LEU A 118 -15.79 14.52 14.63
C LEU A 118 -16.35 13.14 14.24
N ASP A 119 -17.45 12.72 14.85
CA ASP A 119 -18.17 11.51 14.50
C ASP A 119 -18.76 11.67 13.07
N TRP A 120 -19.45 12.78 12.79
CA TRP A 120 -19.95 13.11 11.45
C TRP A 120 -18.84 13.19 10.41
N LEU A 121 -17.74 13.86 10.73
CA LEU A 121 -16.55 13.94 9.89
C LEU A 121 -15.92 12.56 9.72
N SER A 122 -15.98 11.65 10.69
CA SER A 122 -15.46 10.29 10.50
C SER A 122 -16.36 9.44 9.58
N GLU A 123 -17.66 9.71 9.57
CA GLU A 123 -18.62 9.08 8.68
C GLU A 123 -18.57 9.65 7.25
N LYS A 124 -18.13 10.91 7.11
CA LYS A 124 -18.05 11.64 5.83
C LYS A 124 -16.65 11.86 5.31
N ALA A 125 -15.62 11.67 6.14
CA ALA A 125 -14.24 11.83 5.73
C ALA A 125 -13.97 10.86 4.61
N ASP A 126 -13.32 11.39 3.58
CA ASP A 126 -12.60 10.60 2.60
C ASP A 126 -11.72 9.61 3.38
N PRO A 127 -12.06 8.31 3.37
CA PRO A 127 -11.40 7.33 4.23
C PRO A 127 -9.92 7.25 3.88
N ASP A 128 -9.07 7.21 4.91
CA ASP A 128 -7.64 7.07 4.71
C ASP A 128 -7.35 5.87 3.80
N PRO A 129 -6.45 6.03 2.80
CA PRO A 129 -6.03 4.90 2.00
C PRO A 129 -5.43 3.83 2.92
N PRO A 130 -5.55 2.55 2.55
CA PRO A 130 -5.18 1.46 3.44
C PRO A 130 -3.72 1.54 3.90
N GLU A 131 -3.49 1.07 5.13
CA GLU A 131 -2.15 0.98 5.68
C GLU A 131 -1.36 -0.17 5.05
N LEU A 132 -0.04 -0.01 4.98
CA LEU A 132 0.87 -1.07 4.55
C LEU A 132 1.05 -2.07 5.70
N LEU A 133 1.06 -3.35 5.38
CA LEU A 133 1.47 -4.40 6.31
C LEU A 133 2.92 -4.16 6.73
N GLN A 134 3.14 -4.10 8.05
CA GLN A 134 4.48 -3.98 8.61
C GLN A 134 5.34 -5.17 8.16
N LYS A 135 6.53 -4.89 7.61
CA LYS A 135 7.48 -5.89 7.07
C LYS A 135 6.99 -6.68 5.86
N GLY A 136 5.86 -6.32 5.26
CA GLY A 136 5.42 -6.89 3.98
C GLY A 136 6.29 -6.44 2.80
N PRO A 137 6.05 -6.97 1.58
CA PRO A 137 6.66 -6.48 0.34
C PRO A 137 6.46 -4.97 0.17
N GLN A 138 7.50 -4.25 -0.24
CA GLN A 138 7.43 -2.79 -0.44
C GLN A 138 7.57 -2.47 -1.92
N PHE A 139 6.91 -1.42 -2.38
CA PHE A 139 6.92 -1.02 -3.78
C PHE A 139 7.41 0.42 -3.93
N HIS A 140 8.28 0.64 -4.91
CA HIS A 140 8.62 1.97 -5.36
C HIS A 140 7.63 2.38 -6.46
N ILE A 141 6.84 3.41 -6.18
CA ILE A 141 5.89 4.01 -7.14
C ILE A 141 6.35 5.45 -7.39
N GLY A 142 7.23 5.60 -8.37
CA GLY A 142 7.74 6.90 -8.81
C GLY A 142 6.70 7.67 -9.64
N ASP A 143 7.10 8.84 -10.10
CA ASP A 143 6.29 9.63 -11.04
C ASP A 143 6.41 9.12 -12.49
N ASN A 144 7.16 8.04 -12.73
CA ASN A 144 7.21 7.38 -14.03
C ASN A 144 7.18 5.87 -13.83
N PRO A 145 6.64 5.11 -14.80
CA PRO A 145 6.74 3.66 -14.78
C PRO A 145 8.21 3.20 -14.93
N PRO A 146 8.53 1.97 -14.51
CA PRO A 146 7.61 0.99 -13.94
C PRO A 146 7.53 1.05 -12.41
N ILE A 147 6.40 0.58 -11.86
CA ILE A 147 6.28 0.20 -10.44
C ILE A 147 7.23 -0.97 -10.19
N SER A 148 8.14 -0.82 -9.23
CA SER A 148 9.14 -1.84 -8.90
C SER A 148 8.98 -2.35 -7.47
N LEU A 149 9.31 -3.63 -7.25
CA LEU A 149 9.39 -4.24 -5.93
C LEU A 149 10.74 -3.88 -5.30
N ILE A 150 10.70 -3.43 -4.05
CA ILE A 150 11.89 -3.22 -3.22
C ILE A 150 12.23 -4.56 -2.58
N ASP A 151 13.12 -5.30 -3.23
CA ASP A 151 13.62 -6.59 -2.76
C ASP A 151 14.95 -6.39 -1.99
N PRO A 152 15.05 -6.81 -0.72
CA PRO A 152 16.31 -6.83 -0.01
C PRO A 152 17.36 -7.61 -0.80
N LEU A 153 18.49 -6.96 -1.07
CA LEU A 153 19.58 -7.57 -1.82
C LEU A 153 20.43 -8.45 -0.90
N MET A 154 21.02 -9.50 -1.44
CA MET A 154 21.93 -10.41 -0.73
C MET A 154 23.36 -9.83 -0.61
N SER A 155 23.48 -8.51 -0.39
CA SER A 155 24.76 -7.77 -0.36
C SER A 155 25.39 -7.64 1.01
N SER A 156 24.58 -7.58 2.08
CA SER A 156 25.06 -7.58 3.47
C SER A 156 25.07 -9.01 4.00
N SER A 157 26.26 -9.54 4.29
CA SER A 157 26.42 -10.80 5.03
C SER A 157 27.16 -10.52 6.34
N ASP A 158 26.71 -11.15 7.41
CA ASP A 158 27.41 -11.14 8.71
C ASP A 158 28.53 -12.21 8.76
N ASP A 159 28.61 -13.06 7.74
CA ASP A 159 29.46 -14.25 7.67
C ASP A 159 30.39 -14.22 6.44
N SER A 160 31.67 -14.50 6.66
CA SER A 160 32.70 -14.53 5.61
C SER A 160 32.51 -15.67 4.61
N ASP A 161 31.80 -16.72 5.01
CA ASP A 161 31.75 -17.97 4.24
C ASP A 161 30.61 -17.99 3.20
N GLN A 162 29.80 -16.92 3.13
CA GLN A 162 28.64 -16.85 2.23
C GLN A 162 28.99 -16.98 0.74
N ASN A 163 30.17 -16.50 0.32
CA ASN A 163 30.61 -16.67 -1.06
C ASN A 163 30.93 -18.13 -1.39
N VAL A 164 31.48 -18.88 -0.42
CA VAL A 164 31.77 -20.31 -0.57
C VAL A 164 30.45 -21.09 -0.63
N LEU A 165 29.49 -20.76 0.25
CA LEU A 165 28.18 -21.38 0.24
C LEU A 165 27.41 -21.11 -1.06
N LEU A 166 27.47 -19.88 -1.61
CA LEU A 166 26.86 -19.57 -2.91
C LEU A 166 27.50 -20.39 -4.05
N SER A 167 28.82 -20.56 -4.04
CA SER A 167 29.51 -21.43 -4.99
C SER A 167 29.02 -22.87 -4.89
N HIS A 168 28.90 -23.41 -3.67
CA HIS A 168 28.36 -24.76 -3.45
C HIS A 168 26.91 -24.90 -3.92
N ILE A 169 26.06 -23.89 -3.68
CA ILE A 169 24.69 -23.87 -4.16
C ILE A 169 24.64 -23.95 -5.69
N ARG A 170 25.49 -23.19 -6.40
CA ARG A 170 25.55 -23.20 -7.86
C ARG A 170 25.91 -24.59 -8.39
N THR A 171 26.98 -25.20 -7.86
CA THR A 171 27.38 -26.56 -8.24
C THR A 171 26.27 -27.59 -7.96
N LYS A 172 25.67 -27.56 -6.77
CA LYS A 172 24.58 -28.48 -6.41
C LYS A 172 23.34 -28.30 -7.28
N ALA A 173 23.02 -27.05 -7.63
CA ALA A 173 21.91 -26.74 -8.54
C ALA A 173 22.19 -27.21 -9.97
N GLU A 174 23.42 -27.07 -10.46
CA GLU A 174 23.85 -27.61 -11.76
C GLU A 174 23.77 -29.14 -11.80
N ASP A 175 24.26 -29.81 -10.76
CA ASP A 175 24.21 -31.28 -10.63
C ASP A 175 22.76 -31.77 -10.60
N LEU A 176 21.89 -31.11 -9.82
CA LEU A 176 20.47 -31.41 -9.80
C LEU A 176 19.82 -31.18 -11.17
N ASN A 177 20.17 -30.11 -11.87
CA ASN A 177 19.63 -29.78 -13.19
C ASN A 177 19.93 -30.88 -14.23
N GLN A 178 21.11 -31.51 -14.15
CA GLN A 178 21.50 -32.62 -15.04
C GLN A 178 20.61 -33.85 -14.88
N ILE A 179 20.10 -34.11 -13.67
CA ILE A 179 19.32 -35.31 -13.35
C ILE A 179 17.83 -35.05 -13.14
N ALA A 180 17.38 -33.80 -13.13
CA ALA A 180 15.99 -33.44 -12.81
C ALA A 180 14.96 -34.09 -13.74
N ASN A 181 15.31 -34.33 -15.00
CA ASN A 181 14.43 -34.99 -15.98
C ASN A 181 14.09 -36.44 -15.61
N LEU A 182 14.91 -37.11 -14.79
CA LEU A 182 14.61 -38.45 -14.28
C LEU A 182 13.34 -38.47 -13.43
N ALA A 183 12.95 -37.33 -12.84
CA ALA A 183 11.75 -37.19 -12.05
C ALA A 183 10.51 -36.77 -12.87
N GLY A 184 10.58 -36.76 -14.21
CA GLY A 184 9.49 -36.22 -15.06
C GLY A 184 8.10 -36.81 -14.81
N ASN A 185 8.02 -38.08 -14.37
CA ASN A 185 6.76 -38.72 -14.03
C ASN A 185 6.22 -38.33 -12.63
N ALA A 186 7.08 -38.26 -11.62
CA ALA A 186 6.70 -37.98 -10.23
C ALA A 186 6.59 -36.46 -9.96
N ALA A 187 7.48 -35.67 -10.56
CA ALA A 187 7.56 -34.22 -10.39
C ALA A 187 7.85 -33.53 -11.73
N PRO A 188 6.86 -33.44 -12.64
CA PRO A 188 7.04 -32.85 -13.98
C PRO A 188 7.50 -31.39 -13.96
N ARG A 189 7.30 -30.67 -12.84
CA ARG A 189 7.72 -29.28 -12.67
C ARG A 189 9.18 -29.13 -12.23
N LEU A 190 9.82 -30.19 -11.74
CA LEU A 190 11.15 -30.11 -11.16
C LEU A 190 12.22 -29.55 -12.13
N PRO A 191 12.34 -30.02 -13.39
CA PRO A 191 13.37 -29.50 -14.30
C PRO A 191 13.28 -27.98 -14.48
N ARG A 192 12.08 -27.46 -14.70
CA ARG A 192 11.84 -26.02 -14.87
C ARG A 192 12.07 -25.24 -13.58
N ALA A 193 11.72 -25.80 -12.42
CA ALA A 193 11.95 -25.17 -11.12
C ALA A 193 13.45 -25.02 -10.82
N VAL A 194 14.23 -26.06 -11.11
CA VAL A 194 15.69 -26.07 -10.93
C VAL A 194 16.36 -25.08 -11.88
N GLU A 195 15.96 -25.08 -13.16
CA GLU A 195 16.49 -24.12 -14.15
C GLU A 195 16.28 -22.66 -13.71
N ARG A 196 15.07 -22.31 -13.26
CA ARG A 196 14.76 -20.96 -12.77
C ARG A 196 15.52 -20.61 -11.49
N TYR A 197 15.64 -21.56 -10.57
CA TYR A 197 16.44 -21.36 -9.35
C TYR A 197 17.90 -21.09 -9.71
N LEU A 198 18.48 -21.89 -10.62
CA LEU A 198 19.84 -21.74 -11.11
C LEU A 198 20.05 -20.35 -11.74
N GLN A 199 19.13 -19.92 -12.62
CA GLN A 199 19.18 -18.58 -13.23
C GLN A 199 19.30 -17.46 -12.19
N VAL A 200 18.60 -17.55 -11.07
CA VAL A 200 18.65 -16.52 -10.02
C VAL A 200 19.96 -16.58 -9.24
N VAL A 201 20.43 -17.77 -8.85
CA VAL A 201 21.67 -17.90 -8.05
C VAL A 201 22.95 -17.73 -8.89
N SER A 202 22.86 -17.78 -10.21
CA SER A 202 23.97 -17.49 -11.12
C SER A 202 24.37 -16.01 -11.15
N SER A 203 23.49 -15.09 -10.75
CA SER A 203 23.82 -13.67 -10.58
C SER A 203 24.81 -13.42 -9.43
N GLU A 204 25.51 -12.30 -9.46
CA GLU A 204 26.38 -11.89 -8.34
C GLU A 204 25.55 -11.65 -7.07
N ALA A 205 26.07 -12.02 -5.90
CA ALA A 205 25.32 -11.96 -4.63
C ALA A 205 24.62 -10.61 -4.38
N PRO A 206 25.26 -9.44 -4.62
CA PRO A 206 24.61 -8.14 -4.41
C PRO A 206 23.43 -7.85 -5.34
N GLU A 207 23.26 -8.62 -6.41
CA GLU A 207 22.16 -8.47 -7.39
C GLU A 207 21.02 -9.46 -7.14
N ILE A 208 21.25 -10.46 -6.29
CA ILE A 208 20.23 -11.44 -5.95
C ILE A 208 19.22 -10.80 -4.99
N GLY A 209 17.97 -10.74 -5.40
CA GLY A 209 16.85 -10.36 -4.54
C GLY A 209 16.44 -11.50 -3.61
N ALA A 210 16.33 -11.21 -2.31
CA ALA A 210 16.01 -12.19 -1.28
C ALA A 210 14.64 -12.86 -1.53
N ARG A 211 13.60 -12.12 -1.93
CA ARG A 211 12.28 -12.70 -2.23
C ARG A 211 12.29 -13.52 -3.51
N ALA A 212 13.02 -13.07 -4.52
CA ALA A 212 13.16 -13.83 -5.76
C ALA A 212 13.78 -15.21 -5.50
N VAL A 213 14.94 -15.26 -4.85
CA VAL A 213 15.61 -16.54 -4.57
C VAL A 213 14.81 -17.42 -3.60
N TRP A 214 14.18 -16.81 -2.58
CA TRP A 214 13.31 -17.52 -1.65
C TRP A 214 12.12 -18.20 -2.35
N SER A 215 11.44 -17.48 -3.26
CA SER A 215 10.28 -18.02 -3.97
C SER A 215 10.63 -19.23 -4.85
N HIS A 216 11.78 -19.18 -5.53
CA HIS A 216 12.28 -20.32 -6.29
C HIS A 216 12.71 -21.49 -5.41
N ALA A 217 13.41 -21.23 -4.31
CA ALA A 217 13.79 -22.26 -3.33
C ALA A 217 12.55 -22.91 -2.69
N ASN A 218 11.53 -22.12 -2.35
CA ASN A 218 10.28 -22.61 -1.77
C ASN A 218 9.50 -23.51 -2.74
N THR A 219 9.63 -23.29 -4.06
CA THR A 219 9.10 -24.22 -5.07
C THR A 219 9.81 -25.57 -5.01
N LEU A 220 11.14 -25.57 -4.92
CA LEU A 220 11.95 -26.79 -4.79
C LEU A 220 11.63 -27.52 -3.48
N GLU A 221 11.48 -26.79 -2.39
CA GLU A 221 11.09 -27.32 -1.08
C GLU A 221 9.70 -27.96 -1.12
N SER A 222 8.71 -27.30 -1.73
CA SER A 222 7.38 -27.90 -1.88
C SER A 222 7.40 -29.20 -2.68
N ILE A 223 8.31 -29.37 -3.65
CA ILE A 223 8.48 -30.63 -4.38
C ILE A 223 9.06 -31.72 -3.47
N LEU A 224 10.06 -31.38 -2.64
CA LEU A 224 10.62 -32.31 -1.65
C LEU A 224 9.57 -32.71 -0.60
N GLU A 225 8.76 -31.78 -0.10
CA GLU A 225 7.69 -32.06 0.87
C GLU A 225 6.62 -33.00 0.28
N ILE A 226 6.29 -32.86 -1.01
CA ILE A 226 5.39 -33.80 -1.71
C ILE A 226 6.00 -35.21 -1.73
N HIS A 227 7.29 -35.32 -2.06
CA HIS A 227 8.01 -36.59 -2.04
C HIS A 227 8.03 -37.23 -0.65
N GLU A 228 8.35 -36.47 0.40
CA GLU A 228 8.34 -36.98 1.77
C GLU A 228 6.94 -37.45 2.21
N ASN A 229 5.90 -36.71 1.81
CA ASN A 229 4.52 -37.09 2.07
C ASN A 229 4.11 -38.33 1.28
N ALA A 230 4.64 -38.53 0.08
CA ALA A 230 4.43 -39.72 -0.72
C ALA A 230 5.02 -40.95 -0.03
N ILE A 231 6.27 -40.88 0.45
CA ILE A 231 6.90 -41.94 1.25
C ILE A 231 6.06 -42.27 2.49
N LYS A 232 5.66 -41.24 3.26
CA LYS A 232 4.86 -41.43 4.49
C LYS A 232 3.50 -42.08 4.23
N ARG A 233 2.94 -41.91 3.02
CA ARG A 233 1.62 -42.41 2.62
C ARG A 233 1.68 -43.63 1.72
N ASP A 234 2.86 -44.21 1.53
CA ASP A 234 3.10 -45.37 0.64
C ASP A 234 2.57 -45.13 -0.78
N ARG A 235 2.95 -44.00 -1.38
CA ARG A 235 2.56 -43.57 -2.73
C ARG A 235 3.77 -43.58 -3.67
N PRO A 236 4.23 -44.76 -4.13
CA PRO A 236 5.48 -44.87 -4.90
C PRO A 236 5.46 -44.12 -6.24
N ASN A 237 4.28 -43.83 -6.80
CA ASN A 237 4.16 -43.07 -8.04
C ASN A 237 4.47 -41.57 -7.88
N ASP A 238 4.35 -41.04 -6.65
CA ASP A 238 4.63 -39.64 -6.32
C ASP A 238 6.06 -39.48 -5.74
N GLU A 239 6.82 -40.56 -5.63
CA GLU A 239 8.19 -40.55 -5.09
C GLU A 239 9.22 -40.14 -6.14
N LEU A 240 10.11 -39.22 -5.77
CA LEU A 240 11.27 -38.88 -6.58
C LEU A 240 12.26 -40.06 -6.64
N PRO A 241 12.99 -40.23 -7.76
CA PRO A 241 14.13 -41.14 -7.79
C PRO A 241 15.11 -40.82 -6.66
N PRO A 242 15.69 -41.82 -5.96
CA PRO A 242 16.54 -41.58 -4.78
C PRO A 242 17.72 -40.62 -5.02
N SER A 243 18.34 -40.68 -6.21
CA SER A 243 19.40 -39.74 -6.60
C SER A 243 18.91 -38.30 -6.70
N VAL A 244 17.72 -38.09 -7.28
CA VAL A 244 17.11 -36.76 -7.41
C VAL A 244 16.69 -36.23 -6.04
N ALA A 245 16.05 -37.06 -5.21
CA ALA A 245 15.65 -36.69 -3.85
C ALA A 245 16.86 -36.28 -3.00
N SER A 246 17.95 -37.06 -3.06
CA SER A 246 19.19 -36.78 -2.33
C SER A 246 19.84 -35.46 -2.78
N CYS A 247 19.97 -35.21 -4.09
CA CYS A 247 20.54 -33.96 -4.60
C CYS A 247 19.67 -32.75 -4.25
N LEU A 248 18.34 -32.90 -4.32
CA LEU A 248 17.40 -31.84 -3.96
C LEU A 248 17.48 -31.48 -2.46
N SER A 249 17.52 -32.49 -1.58
CA SER A 249 17.69 -32.28 -0.15
C SER A 249 19.00 -31.56 0.17
N ASP A 250 20.11 -32.03 -0.39
CA ASP A 250 21.44 -31.45 -0.15
C ASP A 250 21.56 -30.00 -0.66
N LEU A 251 20.95 -29.70 -1.81
CA LEU A 251 20.83 -28.33 -2.32
C LEU A 251 20.05 -27.44 -1.35
N LEU A 252 18.88 -27.89 -0.89
CA LEU A 252 18.00 -27.10 -0.01
C LEU A 252 18.60 -26.86 1.37
N GLU A 253 19.31 -27.85 1.93
CA GLU A 253 20.04 -27.68 3.20
C GLU A 253 21.12 -26.60 3.08
N THR A 254 21.89 -26.64 1.99
CA THR A 254 22.95 -25.64 1.73
C THR A 254 22.35 -24.26 1.47
N HIS A 255 21.26 -24.20 0.68
CA HIS A 255 20.52 -22.97 0.42
C HIS A 255 20.07 -22.31 1.71
N ARG A 256 19.49 -23.06 2.67
CA ARG A 256 18.99 -22.49 3.93
C ARG A 256 20.08 -21.84 4.75
N VAL A 257 21.24 -22.51 4.87
CA VAL A 257 22.38 -21.98 5.63
C VAL A 257 22.89 -20.69 4.98
N TRP A 258 23.02 -20.68 3.66
CA TRP A 258 23.40 -19.48 2.92
C TRP A 258 22.38 -18.35 3.07
N PHE A 259 21.11 -18.64 2.75
CA PHE A 259 20.03 -17.68 2.75
C PHE A 259 19.90 -16.99 4.10
N LEU A 260 19.91 -17.74 5.20
CA LEU A 260 19.80 -17.19 6.55
C LEU A 260 21.04 -16.42 7.03
N GLY A 261 22.17 -16.50 6.32
CA GLY A 261 23.34 -15.67 6.54
C GLY A 261 23.14 -14.18 6.23
N HIS A 262 22.06 -13.84 5.51
CA HIS A 262 21.76 -12.48 5.10
C HIS A 262 20.61 -11.86 5.93
N PRO A 263 20.74 -10.62 6.46
CA PRO A 263 19.68 -9.96 7.23
C PRO A 263 18.34 -9.85 6.48
N GLY A 264 18.34 -9.40 5.23
CA GLY A 264 17.12 -9.25 4.43
C GLY A 264 16.40 -10.58 4.16
N ALA A 265 17.16 -11.67 4.01
CA ALA A 265 16.63 -13.01 3.84
C ALA A 265 15.99 -13.56 5.12
N ARG A 266 16.57 -13.27 6.31
CA ARG A 266 15.96 -13.62 7.60
C ARG A 266 14.58 -12.97 7.78
N GLU A 267 14.39 -11.74 7.30
CA GLU A 267 13.09 -11.08 7.35
C GLU A 267 12.06 -11.76 6.44
N VAL A 268 12.47 -12.18 5.25
CA VAL A 268 11.63 -12.95 4.31
C VAL A 268 11.24 -14.29 4.94
N GLU A 269 12.20 -15.05 5.48
CA GLU A 269 11.91 -16.35 6.10
C GLU A 269 11.03 -16.23 7.35
N ALA A 270 11.25 -15.20 8.18
CA ALA A 270 10.43 -14.96 9.36
C ALA A 270 8.97 -14.68 8.99
N ARG A 271 8.74 -13.90 7.92
CA ARG A 271 7.40 -13.61 7.40
C ARG A 271 6.74 -14.86 6.83
N ALA A 272 7.42 -15.58 5.94
CA ALA A 272 6.93 -16.83 5.39
C ALA A 272 6.57 -17.87 6.46
N SER A 273 7.39 -17.96 7.52
CA SER A 273 7.15 -18.85 8.65
C SER A 273 5.89 -18.50 9.46
N HIS A 274 5.48 -17.23 9.49
CA HIS A 274 4.21 -16.83 10.12
C HIS A 274 2.99 -17.36 9.36
N HIS A 275 3.08 -17.41 8.04
CA HIS A 275 1.98 -17.87 7.18
C HIS A 275 1.75 -19.38 7.24
N ARG A 276 2.77 -20.19 7.52
CA ARG A 276 2.67 -21.66 7.63
C ARG A 276 1.60 -22.18 8.62
N ARG A 277 1.05 -21.31 9.49
CA ARG A 277 0.05 -21.66 10.51
C ARG A 277 -1.37 -21.23 10.18
N ARG A 278 -1.59 -20.49 9.08
CA ARG A 278 -2.85 -19.85 8.77
C ARG A 278 -3.52 -20.55 7.58
N ALA A 279 -4.70 -21.13 7.80
CA ALA A 279 -5.55 -21.61 6.72
C ALA A 279 -6.51 -20.49 6.36
N GLU A 280 -6.30 -19.84 5.22
CA GLU A 280 -7.13 -18.74 4.74
C GLU A 280 -8.16 -19.20 3.68
N PRO A 281 -9.26 -18.45 3.46
CA PRO A 281 -10.28 -18.80 2.50
C PRO A 281 -9.76 -18.77 1.06
N LYS A 282 -10.02 -19.82 0.28
CA LYS A 282 -9.73 -19.91 -1.17
C LYS A 282 -10.11 -18.64 -1.98
N ARG A 283 -11.17 -17.92 -1.58
CA ARG A 283 -11.59 -16.67 -2.24
C ARG A 283 -10.54 -15.56 -2.16
N LEU A 284 -9.83 -15.43 -1.05
CA LEU A 284 -8.76 -14.45 -0.87
C LEU A 284 -7.62 -14.73 -1.87
N TYR A 285 -7.22 -15.99 -1.98
CA TYR A 285 -6.23 -16.41 -2.96
C TYR A 285 -6.66 -16.13 -4.40
N ASP A 286 -7.90 -16.48 -4.79
CA ASP A 286 -8.40 -16.25 -6.14
C ASP A 286 -8.40 -14.74 -6.50
N ALA A 287 -8.79 -13.87 -5.55
CA ALA A 287 -8.72 -12.43 -5.71
C ALA A 287 -7.27 -11.93 -5.84
N ALA A 288 -6.35 -12.44 -5.01
CA ALA A 288 -4.94 -12.09 -5.03
C ALA A 288 -4.26 -12.46 -6.36
N VAL A 289 -4.53 -13.67 -6.86
CA VAL A 289 -4.11 -14.13 -8.19
C VAL A 289 -4.64 -13.21 -9.28
N GLY A 290 -5.89 -12.75 -9.18
CA GLY A 290 -6.46 -11.76 -10.08
C GLY A 290 -5.63 -10.48 -10.17
N VAL A 291 -5.18 -9.95 -9.02
CA VAL A 291 -4.37 -8.74 -8.94
C VAL A 291 -2.96 -8.96 -9.51
N VAL A 292 -2.30 -10.07 -9.17
CA VAL A 292 -0.97 -10.40 -9.72
C VAL A 292 -1.03 -10.55 -11.24
N ASN A 293 -2.09 -11.16 -11.78
CA ASN A 293 -2.29 -11.30 -13.23
C ASN A 293 -2.53 -9.96 -13.92
N ALA A 294 -3.31 -9.07 -13.29
CA ALA A 294 -3.53 -7.71 -13.78
C ALA A 294 -2.22 -6.92 -13.82
N ALA A 295 -1.42 -6.98 -12.74
CA ALA A 295 -0.11 -6.36 -12.67
C ALA A 295 0.85 -6.92 -13.73
N THR A 296 0.89 -8.24 -13.90
CA THR A 296 1.78 -8.93 -14.87
C THR A 296 1.50 -8.55 -16.32
N LYS A 297 0.24 -8.31 -16.68
CA LYS A 297 -0.16 -7.93 -18.04
C LYS A 297 0.09 -6.46 -18.34
N SER A 298 0.38 -5.66 -17.32
CA SER A 298 0.53 -4.21 -17.43
C SER A 298 1.98 -3.82 -17.69
N SER A 299 2.21 -2.95 -18.66
CA SER A 299 3.52 -2.33 -18.89
C SER A 299 3.92 -1.33 -17.77
N VAL A 300 2.98 -0.99 -16.89
CA VAL A 300 3.21 -0.08 -15.76
C VAL A 300 3.94 -0.78 -14.62
N VAL A 301 3.83 -2.09 -14.48
CA VAL A 301 4.45 -2.84 -13.39
C VAL A 301 5.64 -3.59 -13.95
N SER A 302 6.80 -3.52 -13.28
CA SER A 302 7.98 -4.22 -13.78
C SER A 302 7.79 -5.73 -13.68
N ASP A 303 8.35 -6.47 -14.63
CA ASP A 303 8.33 -7.93 -14.59
C ASP A 303 8.98 -8.47 -13.32
N GLN A 304 10.04 -7.83 -12.85
CA GLN A 304 10.72 -8.17 -11.61
C GLN A 304 9.81 -7.96 -10.38
N ALA A 305 8.90 -6.98 -10.41
CA ALA A 305 8.01 -6.73 -9.28
C ALA A 305 6.97 -7.83 -9.09
N THR A 306 6.54 -8.48 -10.17
CA THR A 306 5.56 -9.57 -10.14
C THR A 306 6.20 -10.95 -10.11
N ALA A 307 7.47 -11.08 -10.50
CA ALA A 307 8.14 -12.39 -10.64
C ALA A 307 8.04 -13.27 -9.38
N PRO A 308 8.34 -12.81 -8.15
CA PRO A 308 8.20 -13.64 -6.96
C PRO A 308 6.75 -14.08 -6.71
N ALA A 309 5.78 -13.18 -6.91
CA ALA A 309 4.36 -13.51 -6.74
C ALA A 309 3.89 -14.56 -7.76
N ARG A 310 4.32 -14.46 -9.03
CA ARG A 310 4.00 -15.46 -10.07
C ARG A 310 4.54 -16.85 -9.72
N VAL A 311 5.77 -16.91 -9.22
CA VAL A 311 6.38 -18.18 -8.79
C VAL A 311 5.61 -18.75 -7.60
N ASN A 312 5.30 -17.92 -6.60
CA ASN A 312 4.48 -18.35 -5.46
C ASN A 312 3.09 -18.87 -5.90
N ILE A 313 2.47 -18.29 -6.93
CA ILE A 313 1.19 -18.80 -7.47
C ILE A 313 1.35 -20.23 -7.99
N GLU A 314 2.48 -20.56 -8.64
CA GLU A 314 2.76 -21.91 -9.12
C GLU A 314 3.04 -22.89 -7.96
N THR A 315 3.64 -22.41 -6.86
CA THR A 315 3.97 -23.19 -5.65
C THR A 315 2.79 -23.40 -4.70
N ALA A 316 1.84 -22.45 -4.70
CA ALA A 316 0.73 -22.38 -3.76
C ALA A 316 -0.03 -23.71 -3.64
N SER A 317 -0.14 -24.22 -2.41
CA SER A 317 -0.77 -25.49 -2.09
C SER A 317 -1.10 -25.55 -0.61
N GLU A 318 -2.32 -25.98 -0.27
CA GLU A 318 -2.72 -26.20 1.13
C GLU A 318 -2.12 -27.50 1.71
N ASN A 319 -1.50 -28.34 0.88
CA ASN A 319 -1.02 -29.66 1.27
C ASN A 319 0.43 -29.69 1.77
N THR A 320 1.14 -28.56 1.65
CA THR A 320 2.57 -28.47 1.93
C THR A 320 2.84 -27.20 2.74
N PRO A 321 3.66 -27.25 3.82
CA PRO A 321 4.07 -26.05 4.54
C PRO A 321 4.66 -24.96 3.62
N SER A 322 5.47 -25.33 2.63
CA SER A 322 5.96 -24.39 1.61
C SER A 322 4.85 -23.79 0.75
N GLY A 323 3.84 -24.59 0.40
CA GLY A 323 2.69 -24.12 -0.37
C GLY A 323 1.85 -23.11 0.42
N VAL A 324 1.66 -23.33 1.72
CA VAL A 324 0.95 -22.39 2.61
C VAL A 324 1.76 -21.10 2.81
N ALA A 325 3.08 -21.20 2.94
CA ALA A 325 3.95 -20.02 2.98
C ALA A 325 3.85 -19.19 1.68
N ALA A 326 3.80 -19.85 0.52
CA ALA A 326 3.62 -19.19 -0.77
C ALA A 326 2.28 -18.45 -0.87
N LEU A 327 1.19 -19.03 -0.34
CA LEU A 327 -0.12 -18.39 -0.26
C LEU A 327 -0.05 -17.06 0.52
N GLY A 328 0.47 -17.09 1.74
CA GLY A 328 0.57 -15.89 2.56
C GLY A 328 1.49 -14.81 1.99
N GLU A 329 2.58 -15.18 1.30
CA GLU A 329 3.42 -14.21 0.59
C GLU A 329 2.70 -13.54 -0.60
N ILE A 330 1.80 -14.24 -1.29
CA ILE A 330 0.96 -13.64 -2.35
C ILE A 330 -0.03 -12.64 -1.75
N GLU A 331 -0.61 -12.96 -0.59
CA GLU A 331 -1.54 -12.09 0.13
C GLU A 331 -0.83 -10.80 0.59
N ASP A 332 0.31 -10.93 1.25
CA ASP A 332 1.11 -9.78 1.70
C ASP A 332 1.58 -8.92 0.52
N TRP A 333 2.00 -9.57 -0.58
CA TRP A 333 2.36 -8.87 -1.82
C TRP A 333 1.17 -8.09 -2.37
N THR A 334 -0.01 -8.73 -2.46
CA THR A 334 -1.21 -8.12 -3.04
C THR A 334 -1.70 -6.95 -2.19
N TRP A 335 -1.74 -7.14 -0.87
CA TRP A 335 -2.12 -6.08 0.06
C TRP A 335 -1.23 -4.86 -0.09
N ASN A 336 0.09 -5.03 0.04
CA ASN A 336 1.00 -3.90 -0.01
C ASN A 336 1.09 -3.28 -1.41
N PHE A 337 0.88 -4.06 -2.47
CA PHE A 337 0.80 -3.53 -3.83
C PHE A 337 -0.40 -2.60 -3.99
N ILE A 338 -1.61 -3.06 -3.63
CA ILE A 338 -2.82 -2.25 -3.69
C ILE A 338 -2.73 -1.05 -2.76
N ALA A 339 -2.24 -1.24 -1.53
CA ALA A 339 -2.11 -0.14 -0.58
C ALA A 339 -1.09 0.92 -1.04
N SER A 340 0.03 0.51 -1.63
CA SER A 340 1.01 1.46 -2.19
C SER A 340 0.40 2.27 -3.32
N ILE A 341 -0.34 1.63 -4.23
CA ILE A 341 -1.05 2.29 -5.33
C ILE A 341 -2.08 3.26 -4.76
N ALA A 342 -2.99 2.78 -3.92
CA ALA A 342 -4.06 3.58 -3.33
C ALA A 342 -3.49 4.83 -2.65
N ARG A 343 -2.45 4.69 -1.83
CA ARG A 343 -1.78 5.82 -1.16
C ARG A 343 -1.15 6.80 -2.14
N LYS A 344 -0.45 6.33 -3.17
CA LYS A 344 0.16 7.21 -4.17
C LYS A 344 -0.91 7.97 -4.94
N THR A 345 -1.97 7.29 -5.40
CA THR A 345 -3.01 7.96 -6.17
C THR A 345 -3.90 8.86 -5.30
N TRP A 346 -4.09 8.53 -4.03
CA TRP A 346 -4.71 9.41 -3.05
C TRP A 346 -3.90 10.69 -2.83
N SER A 347 -2.58 10.57 -2.68
CA SER A 347 -1.69 11.73 -2.56
C SER A 347 -1.72 12.63 -3.80
N ILE A 348 -1.86 12.06 -5.00
CA ILE A 348 -2.01 12.82 -6.23
C ILE A 348 -3.35 13.55 -6.26
N ALA A 349 -4.43 12.85 -5.88
CA ALA A 349 -5.78 13.41 -5.91
C ALA A 349 -6.03 14.47 -4.83
N SER A 350 -5.35 14.37 -3.68
CA SER A 350 -5.48 15.29 -2.55
C SER A 350 -4.61 16.55 -2.69
N ALA A 351 -3.78 16.65 -3.72
CA ALA A 351 -2.92 17.82 -3.95
C ALA A 351 -3.77 19.05 -4.31
N PRO A 352 -3.42 20.26 -3.82
CA PRO A 352 -4.17 21.48 -4.13
C PRO A 352 -4.25 21.72 -5.65
N PRO A 353 -5.28 22.44 -6.15
CA PRO A 353 -5.51 22.67 -7.58
C PRO A 353 -4.30 23.26 -8.35
N GLY A 354 -3.39 23.98 -7.66
CA GLY A 354 -2.16 24.53 -8.25
C GLY A 354 -0.97 23.55 -8.31
N GLY A 355 -0.98 22.47 -7.51
CA GLY A 355 0.02 21.39 -7.57
C GLY A 355 -0.26 20.37 -8.68
N PHE A 356 -1.46 20.41 -9.25
CA PHE A 356 -1.93 19.49 -10.28
C PHE A 356 -1.03 19.50 -11.53
N LEU A 357 -0.56 20.69 -11.94
CA LEU A 357 0.29 20.86 -13.13
C LEU A 357 1.65 20.12 -13.03
N VAL A 358 2.17 19.87 -11.82
CA VAL A 358 3.46 19.18 -11.62
C VAL A 358 3.32 17.64 -11.62
N HIS A 359 2.12 17.11 -11.35
CA HIS A 359 1.87 15.67 -11.30
C HIS A 359 1.26 15.07 -12.59
N THR A 360 1.10 15.87 -13.63
CA THR A 360 0.25 15.61 -14.81
C THR A 360 0.66 14.42 -15.69
N VAL A 361 1.94 14.03 -15.75
CA VAL A 361 2.35 12.86 -16.56
C VAL A 361 2.46 11.61 -15.69
N GLY A 362 2.98 11.76 -14.47
CA GLY A 362 3.20 10.64 -13.56
C GLY A 362 1.94 10.09 -12.89
N GLY A 363 0.93 10.92 -12.65
CA GLY A 363 -0.35 10.44 -12.16
C GLY A 363 -1.16 9.70 -13.22
N LEU A 364 -0.98 10.04 -14.50
CA LEU A 364 -1.81 9.54 -15.58
C LEU A 364 -1.60 8.04 -15.83
N TYR A 365 -0.35 7.56 -15.84
CA TYR A 365 -0.08 6.13 -16.06
C TYR A 365 -0.67 5.27 -14.93
N LEU A 366 -0.59 5.76 -13.69
CA LEU A 366 -1.11 5.05 -12.52
C LEU A 366 -2.64 5.04 -12.54
N THR A 367 -3.24 6.17 -12.90
CA THR A 367 -4.69 6.31 -13.07
C THR A 367 -5.20 5.36 -14.15
N GLN A 368 -4.53 5.30 -15.30
CA GLN A 368 -4.86 4.38 -16.38
C GLN A 368 -4.72 2.92 -15.94
N PHE A 369 -3.67 2.58 -15.20
CA PHE A 369 -3.49 1.24 -14.64
C PHE A 369 -4.65 0.84 -13.72
N VAL A 370 -5.03 1.72 -12.78
CA VAL A 370 -6.12 1.48 -11.82
C VAL A 370 -7.44 1.27 -12.54
N ILE A 371 -7.76 2.10 -13.53
CA ILE A 371 -9.02 2.00 -14.29
C ILE A 371 -9.03 0.75 -15.18
N ALA A 372 -7.96 0.49 -15.92
CA ALA A 372 -7.88 -0.67 -16.81
C ALA A 372 -7.97 -2.01 -16.06
N ASN A 373 -7.61 -2.01 -14.77
CA ASN A 373 -7.62 -3.19 -13.91
C ASN A 373 -8.62 -3.08 -12.75
N GLU A 374 -9.60 -2.18 -12.85
CA GLU A 374 -10.55 -1.84 -11.77
C GLU A 374 -11.19 -3.11 -11.19
N VAL A 375 -11.65 -4.03 -12.03
CA VAL A 375 -12.35 -5.24 -11.59
C VAL A 375 -11.50 -6.09 -10.64
N ALA A 376 -10.24 -6.35 -10.99
CA ALA A 376 -9.36 -7.20 -10.18
C ALA A 376 -8.96 -6.50 -8.88
N LEU A 377 -8.61 -5.21 -8.96
CA LEU A 377 -8.17 -4.42 -7.80
C LEU A 377 -9.33 -4.17 -6.83
N LYS A 378 -10.52 -3.81 -7.34
CA LYS A 378 -11.73 -3.57 -6.56
C LYS A 378 -12.18 -4.83 -5.84
N LEU A 379 -12.16 -5.98 -6.51
CA LEU A 379 -12.55 -7.26 -5.87
C LEU A 379 -11.72 -7.51 -4.61
N TYR A 380 -10.39 -7.42 -4.71
CA TYR A 380 -9.52 -7.62 -3.55
C TYR A 380 -9.70 -6.53 -2.49
N ALA A 381 -9.72 -5.26 -2.90
CA ALA A 381 -9.87 -4.12 -1.99
C ALA A 381 -11.16 -4.22 -1.17
N THR A 382 -12.29 -4.49 -1.82
CA THR A 382 -13.61 -4.49 -1.20
C THR A 382 -13.83 -5.68 -0.26
N GLU A 383 -13.30 -6.85 -0.60
CA GLU A 383 -13.52 -8.06 0.21
C GLU A 383 -12.56 -8.18 1.40
N PHE A 384 -11.32 -7.70 1.25
CA PHE A 384 -10.27 -8.05 2.19
C PHE A 384 -9.61 -6.86 2.88
N MET A 385 -9.70 -5.65 2.35
CA MET A 385 -9.08 -4.48 2.97
C MET A 385 -10.07 -3.72 3.85
N ALA A 386 -9.61 -3.27 5.02
CA ALA A 386 -10.43 -2.47 5.93
C ALA A 386 -10.94 -1.21 5.21
N ASN A 387 -12.24 -0.94 5.34
CA ASN A 387 -12.94 0.15 4.65
C ASN A 387 -12.82 0.14 3.11
N GLY A 388 -12.44 -1.02 2.53
CA GLY A 388 -12.25 -1.27 1.10
C GLY A 388 -13.23 -0.55 0.17
N PRO A 389 -14.55 -0.80 0.31
CA PRO A 389 -15.55 -0.18 -0.53
C PRO A 389 -15.55 1.35 -0.49
N ILE A 390 -15.30 1.92 0.68
CA ILE A 390 -15.43 3.37 0.90
C ILE A 390 -14.24 4.10 0.26
N TRP A 391 -13.00 3.69 0.55
CA TRP A 391 -11.83 4.39 0.01
C TRP A 391 -11.60 4.11 -1.47
N TRP A 392 -11.99 2.93 -1.93
CA TRP A 392 -11.87 2.56 -3.34
C TRP A 392 -12.79 3.43 -4.22
N ASP A 393 -14.06 3.55 -3.83
CA ASP A 393 -15.02 4.32 -4.62
C ASP A 393 -14.72 5.84 -4.58
N ALA A 394 -14.25 6.36 -3.45
CA ALA A 394 -13.77 7.74 -3.33
C ALA A 394 -12.57 8.00 -4.25
N MET A 395 -11.54 7.15 -4.21
CA MET A 395 -10.36 7.23 -5.06
C MET A 395 -10.72 7.19 -6.55
N LEU A 396 -11.61 6.27 -6.96
CA LEU A 396 -12.06 6.18 -8.35
C LEU A 396 -12.84 7.42 -8.80
N ALA A 397 -13.71 7.96 -7.93
CA ALA A 397 -14.46 9.17 -8.23
C ALA A 397 -13.50 10.35 -8.48
N MET A 398 -12.45 10.49 -7.66
CA MET A 398 -11.40 11.49 -7.87
C MET A 398 -10.70 11.31 -9.22
N HIS A 399 -10.32 10.08 -9.59
CA HIS A 399 -9.64 9.82 -10.86
C HIS A 399 -10.50 10.11 -12.08
N ARG A 400 -11.79 9.77 -12.03
CA ARG A 400 -12.71 10.07 -13.12
C ARG A 400 -12.88 11.58 -13.33
N ARG A 401 -12.86 12.38 -12.24
CA ARG A 401 -12.84 13.86 -12.33
C ARG A 401 -11.55 14.37 -12.98
N ILE A 402 -10.40 13.80 -12.63
CA ILE A 402 -9.09 14.13 -13.20
C ILE A 402 -9.08 13.90 -14.73
N ILE A 403 -9.57 12.74 -15.18
CA ILE A 403 -9.64 12.43 -16.61
C ILE A 403 -10.58 13.39 -17.34
N ALA A 404 -11.78 13.61 -16.80
CA ALA A 404 -12.75 14.52 -17.41
C ALA A 404 -12.22 15.96 -17.51
N TYR A 405 -11.43 16.41 -16.53
CA TYR A 405 -10.77 17.71 -16.58
C TYR A 405 -9.76 17.78 -17.74
N HIS A 406 -8.89 16.77 -17.88
CA HIS A 406 -7.91 16.70 -18.96
C HIS A 406 -8.54 16.63 -20.36
N GLU A 407 -9.62 15.88 -20.52
CA GLU A 407 -10.36 15.80 -21.79
C GLU A 407 -10.96 17.16 -22.18
N ASN A 408 -11.45 17.94 -21.20
CA ASN A 408 -12.00 19.27 -21.44
C ASN A 408 -10.93 20.32 -21.78
N GLU A 409 -9.74 20.25 -21.18
CA GLU A 409 -8.62 21.17 -21.51
C GLU A 409 -8.03 20.88 -22.89
N THR A 410 -7.90 19.60 -23.26
CA THR A 410 -7.30 19.20 -24.55
C THR A 410 -8.27 19.31 -25.72
N GLY A 411 -9.59 19.22 -25.48
CA GLY A 411 -10.62 19.37 -26.51
C GLY A 411 -10.93 20.82 -26.93
N ASN A 412 -10.38 21.82 -26.24
CA ASN A 412 -10.54 23.25 -26.55
C ASN A 412 -9.31 23.89 -27.21
N GLY A 413 -8.33 23.08 -27.62
CA GLY A 413 -7.06 23.50 -28.24
C GLY A 413 -7.00 23.33 -29.75
#